data_AF-A0A6V8L5K6-F1
#
_entry.id   AF-A0A6V8L5K6-F1
#
_cell.length_a   1.000
_cell.length_b   1.000
_cell.length_c   1.000
_cell.angle_alpha   90.00
_cell.angle_beta   90.00
_cell.angle_gamma   90.00
#
_symmetry.space_group_name_H-M   'P 1'
#
loop_
_entity.id
_entity.type
_entity.pdbx_description
1 polymer ?
#
loop_
_entity_poly.entity_id
_entity_poly.type
_entity_poly.pdbx_seq_one_letter_code
_entity_poly.pdbx_strand_id
1 'polypeptide(L)'
;MLPWSISNIERFIAVSTTVAAPEKSVGTAYLLWFFLGAVGAHQFYLGKTGRAISYIFTLGWLGIGLLIDLFTLPKQVRAVNGTPAA
;
A
#
# COMPACT_ATOMS: atom_id res chain seq x y z
N MET A 1 -5.99 -48.75 -7.39
CA MET A 1 -5.69 -47.91 -8.57
C MET A 1 -6.50 -46.63 -8.41
N LEU A 2 -5.91 -45.56 -7.89
CA LEU A 2 -6.60 -44.27 -7.72
C LEU A 2 -5.70 -43.22 -8.39
N PRO A 3 -6.26 -42.24 -9.14
CA PRO A 3 -7.03 -41.18 -8.47
C PRO A 3 -8.11 -40.43 -9.29
N TRP A 4 -9.26 -40.17 -8.68
CA TRP A 4 -10.30 -39.24 -9.18
C TRP A 4 -10.55 -38.03 -8.25
N SER A 5 -9.64 -37.72 -7.32
CA SER A 5 -9.89 -36.68 -6.29
C SER A 5 -8.90 -35.50 -6.29
N ILE A 6 -7.80 -35.59 -7.04
CA ILE A 6 -6.64 -34.69 -6.85
C ILE A 6 -6.78 -33.35 -7.57
N SER A 7 -7.49 -33.28 -8.69
CA SER A 7 -7.63 -32.05 -9.49
C SER A 7 -8.38 -30.92 -8.79
N ASN A 8 -9.34 -31.23 -7.91
CA ASN A 8 -9.99 -30.21 -7.07
C ASN A 8 -9.03 -29.68 -6.00
N ILE A 9 -8.18 -30.55 -5.42
CA ILE A 9 -7.24 -30.19 -4.37
C ILE A 9 -6.14 -29.26 -4.90
N GLU A 10 -5.63 -29.52 -6.11
CA GLU A 10 -4.65 -28.65 -6.78
C GLU A 10 -5.21 -27.24 -7.06
N ARG A 11 -6.48 -27.14 -7.45
CA ARG A 11 -7.16 -25.85 -7.66
C ARG A 11 -7.35 -25.06 -6.36
N PHE A 12 -7.64 -25.74 -5.26
CA PHE A 12 -7.75 -25.10 -3.94
C PHE A 12 -6.39 -24.55 -3.46
N ILE A 13 -5.31 -25.30 -3.65
CA ILE A 13 -3.94 -24.89 -3.29
C ILE A 13 -3.46 -23.72 -4.16
N ALA A 14 -3.81 -23.71 -5.46
CA ALA A 14 -3.48 -22.62 -6.37
C ALA A 14 -4.23 -21.31 -6.02
N VAL A 15 -5.51 -21.37 -5.64
CA VAL A 15 -6.29 -20.19 -5.24
C VAL A 15 -5.79 -19.55 -3.94
N SER A 16 -5.19 -20.31 -3.04
CA SER A 16 -4.71 -19.78 -1.75
C SER A 16 -3.46 -18.91 -1.88
N THR A 17 -2.70 -19.03 -2.98
CA THR A 17 -1.51 -18.20 -3.23
C THR A 17 -1.83 -16.95 -4.07
N THR A 18 -2.97 -16.94 -4.76
CA THR A 18 -3.39 -15.84 -5.65
C THR A 18 -4.41 -14.92 -5.00
N VAL A 19 -4.61 -14.98 -3.68
CA VAL A 19 -5.26 -13.87 -2.97
C VAL A 19 -4.37 -12.65 -3.18
N ALA A 20 -4.72 -11.90 -4.22
CA ALA A 20 -4.07 -10.65 -4.58
C ALA A 20 -3.91 -9.85 -3.29
N ALA A 21 -2.69 -9.37 -3.04
CA ALA A 21 -2.40 -8.60 -1.85
C ALA A 21 -3.50 -7.53 -1.69
N PRO A 22 -4.08 -7.39 -0.48
CA PRO A 22 -5.22 -6.52 -0.28
C PRO A 22 -4.91 -5.12 -0.80
N GLU A 23 -5.77 -4.62 -1.69
CA GLU A 23 -5.61 -3.29 -2.29
C GLU A 23 -5.51 -2.23 -1.20
N LYS A 24 -4.58 -1.30 -1.37
CA LYS A 24 -4.41 -0.19 -0.42
C LYS A 24 -5.47 0.85 -0.68
N SER A 25 -6.13 1.30 0.39
CA SER A 25 -7.19 2.30 0.28
C SER A 25 -6.61 3.71 0.37
N VAL A 26 -7.05 4.58 -0.54
CA VAL A 26 -6.73 6.01 -0.51
C VAL A 26 -7.25 6.65 0.78
N GLY A 27 -8.43 6.24 1.25
CA GLY A 27 -9.03 6.76 2.48
C GLY A 27 -8.18 6.43 3.71
N THR A 28 -7.68 5.20 3.81
CA THR A 28 -6.78 4.80 4.90
C THR A 28 -5.46 5.57 4.85
N ALA A 29 -4.91 5.78 3.65
CA ALA A 29 -3.69 6.58 3.48
C ALA A 29 -3.90 8.06 3.92
N TYR A 30 -5.05 8.68 3.64
CA TYR A 30 -5.37 10.02 4.14
C TYR A 30 -5.59 10.06 5.65
N LEU A 31 -6.22 9.03 6.23
CA LEU A 31 -6.36 8.91 7.68
C LEU A 31 -4.98 8.91 8.36
N LEU A 32 -4.06 8.06 7.87
CA LEU A 32 -2.70 8.01 8.41
C LEU A 32 -1.93 9.31 8.19
N TRP A 33 -2.15 9.98 7.05
CA TRP A 33 -1.56 11.28 6.76
C TRP A 33 -2.07 12.38 7.72
N PHE A 34 -3.36 12.40 8.05
CA PHE A 34 -3.91 13.42 8.96
C PHE A 34 -3.45 13.23 10.40
N PHE A 35 -3.45 11.99 10.92
CA PHE A 35 -3.09 11.72 12.31
C PHE A 35 -1.57 11.62 12.54
N LEU A 36 -0.84 10.95 11.63
CA LEU A 36 0.59 10.63 11.78
C LEU A 36 1.44 11.17 10.61
N GLY A 37 0.94 12.11 9.82
CA GLY A 37 1.65 12.63 8.65
C GLY A 37 3.00 13.25 9.00
N ALA A 38 3.11 13.97 10.13
CA ALA A 38 4.36 14.61 10.56
C ALA A 38 5.49 13.59 10.80
N VAL A 39 5.12 12.35 11.14
CA VAL A 39 6.05 11.22 11.34
C VAL A 39 6.20 10.39 10.07
N GLY A 40 5.34 10.59 9.05
CA GLY A 40 5.40 9.89 7.77
C GLY A 40 4.73 8.51 7.75
N ALA A 41 3.75 8.22 8.61
CA ALA A 41 3.12 6.90 8.70
C ALA A 41 2.41 6.45 7.40
N HIS A 42 1.86 7.39 6.63
CA HIS A 42 1.27 7.09 5.33
C HIS A 42 2.30 6.52 4.34
N GLN A 43 3.58 6.89 4.44
CA GLN A 43 4.64 6.33 3.60
C GLN A 43 5.00 4.89 3.99
N PHE A 44 4.92 4.54 5.29
CA PHE A 44 5.04 3.16 5.75
C PHE A 44 3.88 2.29 5.25
N TYR A 45 2.65 2.82 5.23
CA TYR A 45 1.50 2.11 4.67
C TYR A 45 1.63 1.81 3.17
N LEU A 46 2.29 2.72 2.43
CA LEU A 46 2.60 2.55 1.01
C LEU A 46 3.87 1.71 0.75
N GLY A 47 4.54 1.20 1.78
CA GLY A 47 5.76 0.39 1.65
C GLY A 47 7.02 1.19 1.27
N LYS A 48 6.98 2.52 1.36
CA LYS A 48 8.08 3.42 0.96
C LYS A 48 8.96 3.79 2.15
N THR A 49 9.67 2.81 2.70
CA THR A 49 10.48 2.94 3.91
C THR A 49 11.54 4.05 3.83
N GLY A 50 12.19 4.21 2.67
CA GLY A 50 13.19 5.28 2.48
C GLY A 50 12.62 6.69 2.63
N ARG A 51 11.41 6.94 2.10
CA ARG A 51 10.70 8.23 2.25
C ARG A 51 10.16 8.43 3.66
N ALA A 52 9.77 7.34 4.33
CA ALA A 52 9.30 7.41 5.70
C ALA A 52 10.43 7.80 6.67
N ILE A 53 11.62 7.22 6.49
CA ILE A 53 12.82 7.57 7.28
C ILE A 53 13.22 9.03 7.05
N SER A 54 13.16 9.53 5.80
CA SER A 54 13.43 10.95 5.55
C SER A 54 12.43 11.87 6.24
N TYR A 55 11.15 11.48 6.35
CA TYR A 55 10.14 12.26 7.09
C TYR A 55 10.45 12.33 8.58
N ILE A 56 10.89 11.24 9.20
CA ILE A 56 11.24 11.22 10.63
C ILE A 56 12.45 12.12 10.90
N PHE A 57 13.50 12.03 10.07
CA PHE A 57 14.71 12.84 10.24
C PHE A 57 14.50 14.33 9.93
N THR A 58 13.47 14.67 9.15
CA THR A 58 13.19 16.05 8.72
C THR A 58 11.92 16.66 9.34
N LEU A 59 11.28 15.95 10.30
CA LEU A 59 9.98 16.31 10.88
C LEU A 59 8.91 16.61 9.81
N GLY A 60 8.88 15.80 8.74
CA GLY A 60 7.97 16.00 7.61
C GLY A 60 8.18 17.35 6.90
N TRP A 61 9.42 17.85 6.82
CA TRP A 61 9.82 19.11 6.18
C TRP A 61 8.85 20.30 6.44
N LEU A 62 8.65 20.64 7.73
CA LEU A 62 7.86 21.81 8.21
C LEU A 62 6.43 21.90 7.67
N GLY A 63 5.83 20.78 7.27
CA GLY A 63 4.47 20.73 6.71
C GLY A 63 4.39 20.90 5.18
N ILE A 64 5.49 21.27 4.52
CA ILE A 64 5.55 21.31 3.05
C ILE A 64 5.46 19.88 2.48
N GLY A 65 6.13 18.92 3.13
CA GLY A 65 6.01 17.51 2.77
C GLY A 65 4.57 17.00 2.87
N LEU A 66 3.82 17.47 3.87
CA LEU A 66 2.40 17.14 4.02
C LEU A 66 1.55 17.70 2.88
N LEU A 67 1.77 18.97 2.52
CA LEU A 67 1.05 19.63 1.43
C LEU A 67 1.30 18.94 0.08
N ILE A 68 2.54 18.56 -0.22
CA ILE A 68 2.86 17.82 -1.45
C ILE A 68 2.18 16.46 -1.44
N ASP A 69 2.22 15.75 -0.31
CA ASP A 69 1.57 14.44 -0.21
C ASP A 69 0.06 14.54 -0.39
N LEU A 70 -0.62 15.62 0.02
CA LEU A 70 -2.06 15.80 -0.19
C LEU A 70 -2.49 15.59 -1.65
N PHE A 71 -1.70 16.10 -2.61
CA PHE A 71 -1.97 15.94 -4.05
C PHE A 71 -1.40 14.65 -4.64
N THR A 72 -0.30 14.16 -4.07
CA THR A 72 0.43 13.03 -4.65
C THR A 72 -0.09 11.68 -4.13
N LEU A 73 -0.69 11.63 -2.95
CA LEU A 73 -1.15 10.41 -2.25
C LEU A 73 -2.07 9.52 -3.10
N PRO A 74 -3.10 10.04 -3.83
CA PRO A 74 -3.95 9.20 -4.66
C PRO A 74 -3.16 8.52 -5.80
N LYS A 75 -2.20 9.24 -6.39
CA LYS A 75 -1.32 8.69 -7.42
C LYS A 75 -0.40 7.61 -6.84
N GLN A 76 0.09 7.80 -5.62
CA GLN A 76 0.93 6.82 -4.94
C GLN A 76 0.17 5.54 -4.59
N VAL A 77 -1.06 5.64 -4.12
CA VAL A 77 -1.92 4.47 -3.82
C VAL A 77 -2.22 3.69 -5.10
N ARG A 78 -2.58 4.38 -6.19
CA ARG A 78 -2.81 3.73 -7.49
C ARG A 78 -1.56 3.03 -8.03
N ALA A 79 -0.39 3.64 -7.88
CA ALA A 79 0.88 3.03 -8.28
C ALA A 79 1.20 1.75 -7.48
N VAL A 80 0.83 1.71 -6.19
CA VAL A 80 1.00 0.52 -5.34
C VAL A 80 -0.03 -0.57 -5.69
N ASN A 81 -1.25 -0.20 -6.07
CA ASN A 81 -2.31 -1.14 -6.45
C ASN A 81 -2.21 -1.63 -7.91
N GLY A 82 -1.27 -1.11 -8.70
CA GLY A 82 -1.05 -1.56 -10.09
C GLY A 82 -2.08 -1.06 -11.12
N THR A 83 -2.96 -0.11 -10.79
CA THR A 83 -3.91 0.47 -11.75
C THR A 83 -3.19 1.48 -12.67
N PRO A 84 -3.03 1.21 -13.98
CA PRO A 84 -2.46 2.19 -14.91
C PRO A 84 -3.38 3.41 -14.98
N ALA A 85 -2.80 4.61 -14.97
CA ALA A 85 -3.56 5.83 -15.21
C ALA A 85 -4.20 5.75 -16.60
N ALA A 86 -5.54 5.71 -16.64
CA ALA A 86 -6.31 5.93 -17.86
C ALA A 86 -6.25 7.41 -18.27
#